data_AF-A0A2D4VXH8-F1
#
_entry.id   AF-A0A2D4VXH8-F1
#
_cell.length_a   1.000
_cell.length_b   1.000
_cell.length_c   1.000
_cell.angle_alpha   90.00
_cell.angle_beta   90.00
_cell.angle_gamma   90.00
#
_symmetry.space_group_name_H-M   'P 1'
#
loop_
_entity.id
_entity.type
_entity.pdbx_description
1 polymer ?
#
loop_
_entity_poly.entity_id
_entity_poly.type
_entity_poly.pdbx_seq_one_letter_code
_entity_poly.pdbx_strand_id
1 'polypeptide(L)'
;MADLVWLHEDALRRTHPVFTAAADDARVVYVWDNSYLDATLIGQTRRMFIYETLAELDLDILAGTADRVIASLVAEAGVSRLFVPATPNPAFHALLSLVRSSCPDLEISVIEDSAFVALVEQPDLGRFFRYWNKAKKHAMRHGGVTG
;
A
#
# COMPACT_ATOMS: atom_id res chain seq x y z
N MET A 1 -14.84 -16.57 4.46
CA MET A 1 -14.63 -15.14 4.24
C MET A 1 -13.29 -15.02 3.56
N ALA A 2 -13.27 -14.49 2.34
CA ALA A 2 -12.05 -14.37 1.56
C ALA A 2 -11.45 -12.97 1.78
N ASP A 3 -10.12 -12.91 1.87
CA ASP A 3 -9.37 -11.67 1.97
C ASP A 3 -8.81 -11.29 0.59
N LEU A 4 -8.81 -9.99 0.32
CA LEU A 4 -8.16 -9.40 -0.85
C LEU A 4 -7.09 -8.43 -0.38
N VAL A 5 -5.88 -8.54 -0.94
CA VAL A 5 -4.82 -7.55 -0.78
C VAL A 5 -4.76 -6.74 -2.06
N TRP A 6 -4.94 -5.42 -1.96
CA TRP A 6 -4.72 -4.51 -3.08
C TRP A 6 -3.44 -3.70 -2.85
N LEU A 7 -2.40 -4.08 -3.59
CA LEU A 7 -1.09 -3.45 -3.56
C LEU A 7 -1.05 -2.22 -4.49
N HIS A 8 -0.32 -1.18 -4.10
CA HIS A 8 -0.03 0.00 -4.91
C HIS A 8 1.48 0.30 -4.95
N GLU A 9 1.88 1.28 -5.77
CA GLU A 9 3.26 1.50 -6.18
C GLU A 9 4.22 1.95 -5.07
N ASP A 10 3.71 2.43 -3.94
CA ASP A 10 4.52 2.83 -2.79
C ASP A 10 4.91 1.64 -1.89
N ALA A 11 4.33 0.46 -2.12
CA ALA A 11 4.48 -0.73 -1.27
C ALA A 11 4.98 -1.97 -2.03
N LEU A 12 5.74 -1.78 -3.11
CA LEU A 12 6.25 -2.84 -4.00
C LEU A 12 7.39 -3.67 -3.38
N ARG A 13 7.15 -4.30 -2.23
CA ARG A 13 8.13 -5.17 -1.55
C ARG A 13 7.44 -6.40 -0.95
N ARG A 14 8.03 -7.59 -1.13
CA ARG A 14 7.47 -8.86 -0.61
C ARG A 14 7.30 -8.91 0.91
N THR A 15 8.08 -8.12 1.63
CA THR A 15 8.10 -8.10 3.10
C THR A 15 7.17 -7.05 3.69
N HIS A 16 6.27 -6.45 2.91
CA HIS A 16 5.35 -5.44 3.43
C HIS A 16 4.37 -6.10 4.44
N PRO A 17 4.08 -5.46 5.60
CA PRO A 17 3.21 -6.04 6.64
C PRO A 17 1.79 -6.40 6.17
N VAL A 18 1.32 -5.82 5.07
CA VAL A 18 0.01 -6.12 4.46
C VAL A 18 -0.17 -7.62 4.17
N PHE A 19 0.90 -8.31 3.75
CA PHE A 19 0.85 -9.73 3.43
C PHE A 19 0.64 -10.62 4.66
N THR A 20 1.14 -10.17 5.82
CA THR A 20 0.95 -10.87 7.09
C THR A 20 -0.35 -10.49 7.80
N ALA A 21 -1.00 -9.40 7.39
CA ALA A 21 -2.25 -8.94 7.98
C ALA A 21 -3.47 -9.65 7.39
N ALA A 22 -3.39 -10.05 6.12
CA ALA A 22 -4.41 -10.86 5.45
C ALA A 22 -4.20 -12.36 5.73
N ALA A 23 -5.21 -13.18 5.41
CA ALA A 23 -5.09 -14.64 5.43
C ALA A 23 -3.98 -15.15 4.47
N ASP A 24 -3.36 -16.30 4.79
CA ASP A 24 -2.26 -16.88 3.99
C ASP A 24 -2.64 -17.18 2.53
N ASP A 25 -3.92 -17.44 2.26
CA ASP A 25 -4.48 -17.71 0.93
C ASP A 25 -5.15 -16.47 0.30
N ALA A 26 -4.94 -15.28 0.88
CA ALA A 26 -5.50 -14.05 0.36
C ALA A 26 -5.02 -13.80 -1.07
N ARG A 27 -5.97 -13.44 -1.94
CA ARG A 27 -5.62 -13.03 -3.30
C ARG A 27 -4.91 -11.69 -3.24
N VAL A 28 -3.75 -11.59 -3.89
CA VAL A 28 -3.01 -10.33 -4.01
C VAL A 28 -3.19 -9.79 -5.43
N VAL A 29 -3.58 -8.52 -5.53
CA VAL A 29 -3.75 -7.85 -6.82
C VAL A 29 -3.04 -6.50 -6.87
N TYR A 30 -2.56 -6.14 -8.04
CA TYR A 30 -2.21 -4.78 -8.42
C TYR A 30 -3.11 -4.36 -9.58
N VAL A 31 -3.81 -3.23 -9.45
CA VAL A 31 -4.65 -2.71 -10.53
C VAL A 31 -3.88 -1.69 -11.35
N TRP A 32 -3.61 -2.04 -12.61
CA TRP A 32 -3.01 -1.17 -13.61
C TRP A 32 -4.05 -0.20 -14.17
N ASP A 33 -4.28 0.88 -13.45
CA ASP A 33 -5.19 1.96 -13.83
C ASP A 33 -4.42 3.12 -14.48
N ASN A 34 -4.48 3.21 -15.80
CA ASN A 34 -3.81 4.27 -16.55
C ASN A 34 -4.25 5.68 -16.11
N SER A 35 -5.52 5.87 -15.76
CA SER A 35 -6.03 7.18 -15.34
C SER A 35 -5.44 7.62 -14.00
N TYR A 36 -5.29 6.68 -13.06
CA TYR A 36 -4.59 6.91 -11.80
C TYR A 36 -3.10 7.17 -12.01
N LEU A 37 -2.43 6.36 -12.84
CA LEU A 37 -1.00 6.53 -13.14
C LEU A 37 -0.71 7.86 -13.84
N ASP A 38 -1.64 8.34 -14.68
CA ASP A 38 -1.56 9.66 -15.30
C ASP A 38 -1.77 10.78 -14.24
N ALA A 39 -2.79 10.64 -13.38
CA ALA A 39 -3.11 11.63 -12.33
C ALA A 39 -2.00 11.79 -11.28
N THR A 40 -1.24 10.72 -11.02
CA THR A 40 -0.07 10.71 -10.13
C THR A 40 1.24 11.10 -10.82
N LEU A 41 1.17 11.50 -12.10
CA LEU A 41 2.32 11.91 -12.92
C LEU A 41 3.43 10.84 -13.01
N ILE A 42 3.05 9.57 -12.95
CA ILE A 42 3.98 8.45 -13.11
C ILE A 42 4.31 8.31 -14.60
N GLY A 43 5.49 8.79 -15.00
CA GLY A 43 5.99 8.71 -16.37
C GLY A 43 6.40 7.30 -16.81
N GLN A 44 6.65 7.13 -18.11
CA GLN A 44 6.87 5.82 -18.75
C GLN A 44 8.01 5.01 -18.11
N THR A 45 9.15 5.63 -17.81
CA THR A 45 10.29 4.95 -17.17
C THR A 45 9.91 4.39 -15.80
N ARG A 46 9.14 5.15 -15.01
CA ARG A 46 8.69 4.69 -13.69
C ARG A 46 7.64 3.59 -13.82
N ARG A 47 6.75 3.65 -14.82
CA ARG A 47 5.80 2.55 -15.11
C ARG A 47 6.54 1.27 -15.45
N MET A 48 7.56 1.33 -16.30
CA MET A 48 8.37 0.15 -16.65
C MET A 48 9.00 -0.48 -15.41
N PHE A 49 9.62 0.32 -14.55
CA PHE A 49 10.18 -0.15 -13.28
C PHE A 49 9.12 -0.81 -12.37
N ILE A 50 7.93 -0.19 -12.24
CA ILE A 50 6.82 -0.76 -11.47
C ILE A 50 6.42 -2.11 -12.06
N TYR A 51 6.25 -2.21 -13.38
CA TYR A 51 5.85 -3.45 -14.04
C TYR A 51 6.88 -4.57 -13.84
N GLU A 52 8.17 -4.27 -14.02
CA GLU A 52 9.26 -5.24 -13.77
C GLU A 52 9.24 -5.72 -12.32
N THR A 53 9.06 -4.80 -11.37
CA THR A 53 8.95 -5.16 -9.94
C THR A 53 7.74 -6.04 -9.68
N LEU A 54 6.58 -5.71 -10.25
CA LEU A 54 5.36 -6.51 -10.11
C LEU A 54 5.50 -7.90 -10.74
N ALA A 55 6.20 -8.02 -11.88
CA ALA A 55 6.43 -9.30 -12.55
C ALA A 55 7.28 -10.26 -11.72
N GLU A 56 8.07 -9.74 -10.78
CA GLU A 56 8.76 -10.58 -9.81
C GLU A 56 7.84 -10.97 -8.65
N LEU A 57 6.91 -10.12 -8.23
CA LEU A 57 6.00 -10.39 -7.11
C LEU A 57 4.98 -11.50 -7.45
N ASP A 58 4.58 -12.27 -6.43
CA ASP A 58 3.55 -13.30 -6.55
C ASP A 58 2.16 -12.65 -6.36
N LEU A 59 1.62 -12.08 -7.44
CA LEU A 59 0.34 -11.38 -7.45
C LEU A 59 -0.26 -11.33 -8.87
N ASP A 60 -1.55 -10.99 -8.94
CA ASP A 60 -2.23 -10.73 -10.20
C ASP A 60 -2.11 -9.24 -10.60
N ILE A 61 -1.67 -8.97 -11.83
CA ILE A 61 -1.71 -7.63 -12.42
C ILE A 61 -2.98 -7.53 -13.28
N LEU A 62 -3.93 -6.68 -12.86
CA LEU A 62 -5.22 -6.52 -13.52
C LEU A 62 -5.31 -5.14 -14.17
N ALA A 63 -5.64 -5.07 -15.46
CA ALA A 63 -5.82 -3.79 -16.14
C ALA A 63 -7.25 -3.27 -15.99
N GLY A 64 -7.41 -1.98 -15.70
CA GLY A 64 -8.72 -1.34 -15.66
C GLY A 64 -8.81 -0.19 -14.66
N THR A 65 -10.02 0.34 -14.52
CA THR A 65 -10.33 1.38 -13.52
C THR A 65 -10.37 0.75 -12.14
N ALA A 66 -9.54 1.26 -11.22
CA ALA A 66 -9.25 0.65 -9.93
C ALA A 66 -10.51 0.33 -9.10
N ASP A 67 -11.40 1.30 -8.90
CA ASP A 67 -12.62 1.10 -8.10
C ASP A 67 -13.53 0.02 -8.69
N ARG A 68 -13.65 -0.03 -10.02
CA ARG A 68 -14.48 -1.02 -10.72
C ARG A 68 -13.90 -2.42 -10.66
N VAL A 69 -12.58 -2.55 -10.85
CA VAL A 69 -11.90 -3.84 -10.76
C VAL A 69 -12.05 -4.40 -9.35
N ILE A 70 -11.78 -3.59 -8.32
CA ILE A 70 -11.92 -4.01 -6.93
C ILE A 70 -13.38 -4.39 -6.61
N ALA A 71 -14.37 -3.60 -7.05
CA ALA A 71 -15.78 -3.93 -6.84
C ALA A 71 -16.18 -5.26 -7.51
N SER A 72 -15.67 -5.55 -8.72
CA SER A 72 -15.91 -6.84 -9.40
C SER A 72 -15.32 -8.00 -8.62
N LEU A 73 -14.06 -7.88 -8.17
CA LEU A 73 -13.39 -8.91 -7.38
C LEU A 73 -14.14 -9.19 -6.07
N VAL A 74 -14.63 -8.13 -5.42
CA VAL A 74 -15.40 -8.25 -4.18
C VAL A 74 -16.68 -9.04 -4.39
N ALA A 75 -17.40 -8.76 -5.48
CA ALA A 75 -18.64 -9.45 -5.83
C ALA A 75 -18.41 -10.92 -6.25
N GLU A 76 -17.40 -11.19 -7.08
CA GLU A 76 -17.14 -12.52 -7.65
C GLU A 76 -16.62 -13.53 -6.63
N ALA A 77 -15.72 -13.10 -5.74
CA ALA A 77 -15.02 -13.99 -4.82
C ALA A 77 -15.64 -14.01 -3.41
N GLY A 78 -16.74 -13.29 -3.17
CA GLY A 78 -17.33 -13.16 -1.84
C GLY A 78 -16.35 -12.60 -0.81
N VAL A 79 -15.48 -11.68 -1.26
CA VAL A 79 -14.49 -11.02 -0.40
C VAL A 79 -15.24 -10.13 0.57
N SER A 80 -14.94 -10.27 1.85
CA SER A 80 -15.53 -9.44 2.91
C SER A 80 -14.53 -8.48 3.52
N ARG A 81 -13.23 -8.67 3.27
CA ARG A 81 -12.15 -7.83 3.81
C ARG A 81 -11.13 -7.47 2.74
N LEU A 82 -10.80 -6.19 2.67
CA LEU A 82 -9.80 -5.62 1.77
C LEU A 82 -8.66 -5.02 2.61
N PHE A 83 -7.44 -5.45 2.32
CA PHE A 83 -6.22 -4.97 2.95
C PHE A 83 -5.45 -4.11 1.94
N VAL A 84 -5.10 -2.90 2.34
CA VAL A 84 -4.30 -1.97 1.53
C VAL A 84 -3.12 -1.44 2.34
N PRO A 85 -1.93 -1.28 1.77
CA PRO A 85 -0.86 -0.54 2.43
C PRO A 85 -1.26 0.91 2.70
N ALA A 86 -0.72 1.47 3.78
CA ALA A 86 -0.82 2.91 4.03
C ALA A 86 0.06 3.68 3.03
N THR A 87 -0.42 4.84 2.59
CA THR A 87 0.34 5.76 1.74
C THR A 87 -0.05 7.20 2.05
N PRO A 88 0.87 8.17 1.95
CA PRO A 88 0.53 9.59 1.96
C PRO A 88 -0.10 10.07 0.63
N ASN A 89 -0.23 9.21 -0.39
CA ASN A 89 -0.68 9.58 -1.73
C ASN A 89 -2.18 9.96 -1.73
N PRO A 90 -2.52 11.25 -1.96
CA PRO A 90 -3.92 11.69 -1.93
C PRO A 90 -4.76 11.15 -3.08
N ALA A 91 -4.15 10.83 -4.23
CA ALA A 91 -4.87 10.22 -5.35
C ALA A 91 -5.34 8.81 -4.99
N PHE A 92 -4.49 8.04 -4.28
CA PHE A 92 -4.86 6.72 -3.79
C PHE A 92 -5.96 6.80 -2.72
N HIS A 93 -5.89 7.78 -1.81
CA HIS A 93 -6.98 8.02 -0.85
C HIS A 93 -8.33 8.32 -1.52
N ALA A 94 -8.32 9.05 -2.63
CA ALA A 94 -9.53 9.30 -3.41
C ALA A 94 -10.09 8.00 -4.02
N LEU A 95 -9.24 7.17 -4.61
CA LEU A 95 -9.64 5.85 -5.11
C LEU A 95 -10.21 4.95 -4.01
N LEU A 96 -9.55 4.88 -2.85
CA LEU A 96 -10.01 4.07 -1.72
C LEU A 96 -11.38 4.56 -1.21
N SER A 97 -11.64 5.87 -1.29
CA SER A 97 -12.93 6.46 -0.93
C SER A 97 -14.05 6.10 -1.92
N LEU A 98 -13.72 5.96 -3.22
CA LEU A 98 -14.66 5.44 -4.22
C LEU A 98 -15.02 3.99 -3.92
N VAL A 99 -14.02 3.13 -3.64
CA VAL A 99 -14.26 1.73 -3.26
C VAL A 99 -15.14 1.63 -2.01
N ARG A 100 -14.86 2.42 -0.96
CA ARG A 100 -15.71 2.49 0.26
C ARG A 100 -17.17 2.81 -0.07
N SER A 101 -17.39 3.70 -1.04
CA SER A 101 -18.72 4.14 -1.42
C SER A 101 -19.45 3.10 -2.29
N SER A 102 -18.72 2.39 -3.16
CA SER A 102 -19.26 1.35 -4.04
C SER A 102 -19.46 0.00 -3.35
N CYS A 103 -18.72 -0.26 -2.26
CA CYS A 103 -18.76 -1.50 -1.50
C CYS A 103 -18.92 -1.20 0.00
N PRO A 104 -20.12 -0.77 0.46
CA PRO A 104 -20.32 -0.31 1.83
C PRO A 104 -20.18 -1.41 2.89
N ASP A 105 -20.40 -2.67 2.52
CA ASP A 105 -20.29 -3.83 3.42
C ASP A 105 -18.86 -4.41 3.47
N LEU A 106 -17.93 -3.87 2.67
CA LEU A 106 -16.54 -4.31 2.62
C LEU A 106 -15.76 -3.71 3.79
N GLU A 107 -15.20 -4.55 4.65
CA GLU A 107 -14.28 -4.12 5.69
C GLU A 107 -12.94 -3.76 5.05
N ILE A 108 -12.48 -2.52 5.22
CA ILE A 108 -11.22 -2.04 4.61
C ILE A 108 -10.21 -1.72 5.70
N SER A 109 -9.12 -2.50 5.73
CA SER A 109 -7.99 -2.33 6.64
C SER A 109 -6.82 -1.66 5.92
N VAL A 110 -6.40 -0.51 6.44
CA VAL A 110 -5.18 0.19 5.98
C VAL A 110 -4.03 -0.24 6.87
N ILE A 111 -2.99 -0.81 6.27
CA ILE A 111 -1.87 -1.44 6.99
C ILE A 111 -0.65 -0.54 6.90
N GLU A 112 -0.25 0.01 8.04
CA GLU A 112 0.96 0.83 8.18
C GLU A 112 2.22 0.05 7.83
N ASP A 113 3.18 0.75 7.23
CA ASP A 113 4.48 0.17 6.94
C ASP A 113 5.35 0.09 8.22
N SER A 114 6.38 -0.75 8.19
CA SER A 114 7.36 -0.85 9.27
C SER A 114 8.19 0.43 9.34
N ALA A 115 8.06 1.18 10.44
CA ALA A 115 8.84 2.38 10.67
C ALA A 115 10.35 2.06 10.70
N PHE A 116 11.14 2.82 9.93
CA PHE A 116 12.60 2.67 9.93
C PHE A 116 13.23 2.98 11.29
N VAL A 117 12.64 3.91 12.04
CA VAL A 117 13.04 4.28 13.40
C VAL A 117 11.80 4.46 14.27
N ALA A 118 11.77 3.81 15.41
CA ALA A 118 10.83 4.11 16.48
C ALA A 118 11.38 5.26 17.35
N LEU A 119 10.62 6.34 17.48
CA LEU A 119 10.96 7.46 18.35
C LEU A 119 10.09 7.42 19.61
N VAL A 120 10.72 7.53 20.78
CA VAL A 120 10.03 7.52 22.08
C VAL A 120 9.17 8.78 22.28
N GLU A 121 9.62 9.91 21.73
CA GLU A 121 8.94 11.20 21.82
C GLU A 121 8.51 11.68 20.43
N GLN A 122 7.40 12.43 20.37
CA GLN A 122 7.03 13.12 19.13
C GLN A 122 8.16 14.08 18.70
N PRO A 123 8.71 13.90 17.48
CA PRO A 123 9.74 14.78 16.97
C PRO A 123 9.14 16.09 16.47
N ASP A 124 9.95 17.14 16.47
CA ASP A 124 9.65 18.35 15.71
C ASP A 124 9.87 18.06 14.21
N LEU A 125 8.77 17.96 13.47
CA LEU A 125 8.77 17.69 12.03
C LEU A 125 8.93 18.96 11.17
N GLY A 126 8.90 20.15 11.76
CA GLY A 126 9.05 21.41 11.03
C GLY A 126 10.48 21.70 10.59
N ARG A 127 11.48 21.04 11.19
CA ARG A 127 12.90 21.19 10.82
C ARG A 127 13.63 19.85 10.81
N PHE A 128 14.13 19.45 9.64
CA PHE A 128 14.84 18.20 9.45
C PHE A 128 15.94 17.94 10.50
N PHE A 129 16.79 18.93 10.79
CA PHE A 129 17.89 18.75 11.76
C PHE A 129 17.40 18.43 13.19
N ARG A 130 16.23 18.93 13.61
CA ARG A 130 15.67 18.64 14.93
C ARG A 130 15.16 17.22 15.00
N TYR A 131 14.42 16.78 13.98
CA TYR A 131 14.03 15.39 13.79
C TYR A 131 15.26 14.46 13.75
N TRP A 132 16.21 14.74 12.86
CA TRP A 132 17.36 13.88 12.61
C TRP A 132 18.25 13.70 13.84
N ASN A 133 18.43 14.74 14.64
CA ASN A 133 19.21 14.63 15.88
C ASN A 133 18.59 13.67 16.90
N LYS A 134 17.26 13.48 16.89
CA LYS A 134 16.58 12.44 17.67
C LYS A 134 16.70 11.07 16.99
N ALA A 135 16.43 10.99 15.68
CA ALA A 135 16.37 9.73 14.92
C ALA A 135 17.74 9.05 14.73
N LYS A 136 18.82 9.81 14.49
CA LYS A 136 20.13 9.26 14.09
C LYS A 136 20.72 8.23 15.07
N LYS A 137 20.39 8.35 16.37
CA LYS A 137 20.87 7.41 17.40
C LYS A 137 20.31 6.01 17.22
N HIS A 138 19.11 5.90 16.66
CA HIS A 138 18.41 4.65 16.41
C HIS A 138 18.65 4.16 14.98
N ALA A 139 18.70 5.08 14.00
CA ALA A 139 18.95 4.78 12.60
C ALA A 139 20.30 4.07 12.33
N MET A 140 21.32 4.36 13.15
CA MET A 140 22.66 3.77 13.02
C MET A 140 22.82 2.41 13.71
N ARG A 141 21.77 1.88 14.34
CA ARG A 141 21.78 0.53 14.93
C ARG A 141 21.34 -0.49 13.89
N HIS A 142 21.97 -1.67 13.91
CA HIS A 142 21.57 -2.77 13.02
C HIS A 142 20.09 -3.12 13.28
N GLY A 143 19.24 -2.96 12.27
CA GLY A 143 17.80 -3.23 12.37
C GLY A 143 16.90 -2.04 12.77
N GLY A 144 17.42 -0.82 12.98
CA GLY A 144 16.64 0.43 13.10
C GLY A 144 15.66 0.54 14.29
N VAL A 145 15.39 -0.56 14.99
CA VAL A 145 14.41 -0.67 16.09
C VAL A 145 15.09 -1.46 17.22
N THR A 146 14.97 -1.00 18.46
CA THR A 146 15.34 -1.80 19.63
C THR A 146 14.25 -1.67 20.67
N GLY A 147 13.65 -2.80 21.05
CA GLY A 147 13.04 -3.05 22.37
C GLY A 147 11.82 -2.22 22.71
#